data_AF-A0A7R7CL31-F1
#
_entry.id   AF-A0A7R7CL31-F1
#
_cell.length_a   1.000
_cell.length_b   1.000
_cell.length_c   1.000
_cell.angle_alpha   90.00
_cell.angle_beta   90.00
_cell.angle_gamma   90.00
#
_symmetry.space_group_name_H-M   'P 1'
#
loop_
_entity.id
_entity.type
_entity.pdbx_description
1 polymer ?
#
loop_
_entity_poly.entity_id
_entity_poly.type
_entity_poly.pdbx_seq_one_letter_code
_entity_poly.pdbx_strand_id
1 'polypeptide(L)'
;MALAFEVTCRSYAIEIDRDKFLDLMDSESYATDSAAFKQGERTLAEKLDDISGVSDIEYNGHFGAAVYLSISADEDNYALRLQISETIEAHLQWCAKLPKVDHVVERRRRRALEQGGGK
;
A
#
# COMPACT_ATOMS: atom_id res chain seq x y z
N MET A 1 37.90 13.78 19.90
CA MET A 1 37.13 12.57 19.59
C MET A 1 36.75 12.63 18.12
N ALA A 2 36.82 11.49 17.40
CA ALA A 2 36.35 11.40 16.03
C ALA A 2 34.83 11.21 16.01
N LEU A 3 34.15 11.80 15.02
CA LEU A 3 32.72 11.59 14.79
C LEU A 3 32.51 10.19 14.20
N ALA A 4 31.44 9.51 14.63
CA ALA A 4 31.01 8.22 14.10
C ALA A 4 29.61 8.35 13.50
N PHE A 5 29.34 7.59 12.45
CA PHE A 5 28.03 7.48 11.82
C PHE A 5 27.38 6.17 12.24
N GLU A 6 26.08 6.21 12.54
CA GLU A 6 25.30 5.04 12.95
C GLU A 6 24.01 4.98 12.13
N VAL A 7 23.52 3.77 11.90
CA VAL A 7 22.24 3.54 11.21
C VAL A 7 21.13 3.65 12.25
N THR A 8 20.24 4.62 12.08
CA THR A 8 19.07 4.82 12.96
C THR A 8 17.81 4.18 12.40
N CYS A 9 17.70 4.07 11.08
CA CYS A 9 16.58 3.45 10.40
C CYS A 9 17.00 2.87 9.04
N ARG A 10 16.12 2.04 8.48
CA ARG A 10 16.23 1.52 7.11
C ARG A 10 14.92 1.75 6.38
N SER A 11 15.00 2.37 5.22
CA SER A 11 13.84 2.59 4.36
C SER A 11 13.65 1.43 3.38
N TYR A 12 12.39 1.06 3.17
CA TYR A 12 11.96 -0.04 2.31
C TYR A 12 10.98 0.47 1.27
N ALA A 13 11.05 -0.15 0.09
CA ALA A 13 10.02 -0.06 -0.94
C ALA A 13 9.47 -1.47 -1.15
N ILE A 14 8.19 -1.65 -0.83
CA ILE A 14 7.49 -2.92 -0.93
C ILE A 14 6.64 -2.86 -2.18
N GLU A 15 7.09 -3.52 -3.24
CA GLU A 15 6.38 -3.56 -4.51
C GLU A 15 5.03 -4.28 -4.37
N ILE A 16 4.01 -3.71 -4.99
CA ILE A 16 2.65 -4.24 -5.01
C ILE A 16 2.26 -4.47 -6.47
N ASP A 17 1.54 -5.56 -6.71
CA ASP A 17 0.92 -5.80 -8.01
C ASP A 17 0.06 -4.59 -8.43
N ARG A 18 0.18 -4.19 -9.69
CA ARG A 18 -0.44 -2.98 -10.20
C ARG A 18 -1.96 -2.96 -10.02
N ASP A 19 -2.63 -4.09 -10.23
CA ASP A 19 -4.10 -4.14 -10.13
C ASP A 19 -4.54 -4.04 -8.66
N LYS A 20 -3.82 -4.69 -7.75
CA LYS A 20 -4.02 -4.53 -6.30
C LYS A 20 -3.75 -3.11 -5.82
N PHE A 21 -2.74 -2.44 -6.39
CA PHE A 21 -2.44 -1.05 -6.07
C PHE A 21 -3.55 -0.11 -6.53
N LEU A 22 -4.11 -0.34 -7.73
CA LEU A 22 -5.29 0.42 -8.18
C LEU A 22 -6.49 0.16 -7.27
N ASP A 23 -6.70 -1.07 -6.82
CA ASP A 23 -7.74 -1.41 -5.85
C ASP A 23 -7.59 -0.64 -4.53
N LEU A 24 -6.36 -0.54 -4.01
CA LEU A 24 -6.00 0.24 -2.81
C LEU A 24 -6.30 1.73 -3.00
N MET A 25 -5.79 2.32 -4.10
CA MET A 25 -5.98 3.74 -4.39
C MET A 25 -7.45 4.11 -4.56
N ASP A 26 -8.23 3.26 -5.23
CA ASP A 26 -9.67 3.47 -5.39
C ASP A 26 -10.42 3.37 -4.05
N SER A 27 -10.02 2.45 -3.18
CA SER A 27 -10.67 2.29 -1.86
C SER A 27 -10.38 3.44 -0.90
N GLU A 28 -9.17 4.00 -0.94
CA GLU A 28 -8.74 5.05 0.00
C GLU A 28 -8.82 6.47 -0.58
N SER A 29 -9.24 6.63 -1.84
CA SER A 29 -9.41 7.96 -2.43
C SER A 29 -10.53 8.73 -1.75
N TYR A 30 -10.16 9.82 -1.06
CA TYR A 30 -11.08 10.79 -0.44
C TYR A 30 -12.10 11.42 -1.41
N ALA A 31 -11.85 11.38 -2.72
CA ALA A 31 -12.64 12.08 -3.73
C ALA A 31 -13.87 11.29 -4.21
N THR A 32 -13.88 9.97 -3.99
CA THR A 32 -15.03 9.13 -4.26
C THR A 32 -15.75 8.88 -2.95
N ASP A 33 -17.07 8.80 -2.98
CA ASP A 33 -17.90 8.20 -1.91
C ASP A 33 -17.55 6.70 -1.66
N SER A 34 -16.30 6.29 -1.89
CA SER A 34 -15.79 4.93 -1.84
C SER A 34 -15.78 4.41 -0.40
N ALA A 35 -16.07 3.12 -0.30
CA ALA A 35 -16.63 2.48 0.88
C ALA A 35 -15.76 2.46 2.14
N ALA A 36 -14.45 2.78 2.07
CA ALA A 36 -13.54 2.67 3.21
C ALA A 36 -13.90 3.64 4.35
N PHE A 37 -13.98 4.94 4.05
CA PHE A 37 -14.32 5.96 5.05
C PHE A 37 -15.76 5.87 5.57
N LYS A 38 -16.69 5.34 4.75
CA LYS A 38 -18.08 5.14 5.16
C LYS A 38 -18.30 3.89 6.02
N GLN A 39 -17.42 2.89 5.95
CA GLN A 39 -17.52 1.66 6.75
C GLN A 39 -16.74 1.70 8.07
N GLY A 40 -16.05 2.82 8.37
CA GLY A 40 -15.28 2.96 9.61
C GLY A 40 -13.99 2.15 9.63
N GLU A 41 -13.49 1.75 8.46
CA GLU A 41 -12.25 0.98 8.34
C GLU A 41 -11.05 1.92 8.27
N ARG A 42 -9.95 1.54 8.95
CA ARG A 42 -8.68 2.29 8.95
C ARG A 42 -7.90 2.14 7.65
N THR A 43 -7.19 3.20 7.27
CA THR A 43 -6.29 3.18 6.10
C THR A 43 -5.10 2.23 6.31
N LEU A 44 -4.44 1.84 5.23
CA LEU A 44 -3.20 1.08 5.32
C LEU A 44 -2.12 1.85 6.10
N ALA A 45 -2.00 3.17 5.88
CA ALA A 45 -1.09 4.03 6.63
C ALA A 45 -1.37 3.93 8.13
N GLU A 46 -2.62 4.11 8.55
CA GLU A 46 -2.99 4.03 9.97
C GLU A 46 -2.71 2.64 10.56
N LYS A 47 -2.91 1.56 9.80
CA LYS A 47 -2.64 0.19 10.28
C LYS A 47 -1.15 -0.09 10.44
N LEU A 48 -0.31 0.48 9.58
CA LEU A 48 1.14 0.34 9.64
C LEU A 48 1.75 1.24 10.72
N ASP A 49 1.18 2.41 10.97
CA ASP A 49 1.63 3.36 12.01
C ASP A 49 1.47 2.80 13.43
N ASP A 50 0.52 1.87 13.63
CA ASP A 50 0.35 1.15 14.90
C ASP A 50 1.47 0.13 15.20
N ILE A 51 2.27 -0.22 14.19
CA ILE A 51 3.33 -1.22 14.34
C ILE A 51 4.57 -0.53 14.89
N SER A 52 4.98 -0.92 16.11
CA SER A 52 6.20 -0.42 16.74
C SER A 52 7.40 -0.51 15.80
N GLY A 53 8.19 0.56 15.75
CA GLY A 53 9.38 0.66 14.93
C GLY A 53 9.13 1.01 13.46
N VAL A 54 7.88 1.19 13.02
CA VAL A 54 7.55 1.61 11.64
C VAL A 54 7.24 3.11 11.59
N SER A 55 7.75 3.80 10.57
CA SER A 55 7.52 5.23 10.34
C SER A 55 7.54 5.60 8.85
N ASP A 56 7.30 6.88 8.52
CA ASP A 56 7.46 7.45 7.18
C ASP A 56 6.69 6.70 6.07
N ILE A 57 5.45 6.31 6.35
CA ILE A 57 4.63 5.50 5.45
C ILE A 57 4.09 6.36 4.29
N GLU A 58 4.31 5.93 3.06
CA GLU A 58 3.84 6.62 1.83
C GLU A 58 3.50 5.61 0.72
N TYR A 59 2.38 5.83 0.02
CA TYR A 59 1.93 4.96 -1.08
C TYR A 59 0.98 5.67 -2.07
N ASN A 60 1.12 6.98 -2.26
CA ASN A 60 0.29 7.79 -3.16
C ASN A 60 0.46 7.51 -4.68
N GLY A 61 1.38 6.62 -5.07
CA GLY A 61 1.64 6.25 -6.46
C GLY A 61 2.57 7.20 -7.22
N HIS A 62 3.15 8.21 -6.57
CA HIS A 62 4.08 9.15 -7.20
C HIS A 62 5.37 8.47 -7.69
N PHE A 63 5.85 7.46 -6.97
CA PHE A 63 7.07 6.70 -7.28
C PHE A 63 6.79 5.26 -7.76
N GLY A 64 5.58 4.97 -8.21
CA GLY A 64 5.17 3.63 -8.65
C GLY A 64 4.24 2.90 -7.68
N ALA A 65 3.92 1.65 -8.02
CA ALA A 65 3.01 0.79 -7.25
C ALA A 65 3.76 0.12 -6.09
N ALA A 66 4.10 0.90 -5.07
CA ALA A 66 4.81 0.41 -3.89
C ALA A 66 4.33 1.12 -2.61
N VAL A 67 4.51 0.43 -1.48
CA VAL A 67 4.42 1.02 -0.15
C VAL A 67 5.84 1.31 0.34
N TYR A 68 6.10 2.58 0.62
CA TYR A 68 7.33 3.07 1.19
C TYR A 68 7.15 3.22 2.70
N LEU A 69 8.16 2.79 3.47
CA LEU A 69 8.19 2.96 4.92
C LEU A 69 9.63 2.89 5.44
N SER A 70 9.84 3.36 6.66
CA SER A 70 11.08 3.22 7.42
C SER A 70 10.86 2.26 8.59
N ILE A 71 11.90 1.49 8.91
CA ILE A 71 11.95 0.66 10.13
C ILE A 71 13.13 1.11 10.98
N SER A 72 12.92 1.29 12.29
CA SER A 72 14.00 1.58 13.25
C SER A 72 15.06 0.49 13.24
N ALA A 73 16.34 0.87 13.28
CA ALA A 73 17.45 -0.06 13.05
C ALA A 73 17.58 -1.16 14.13
N ASP A 74 17.14 -0.86 15.36
CA ASP A 74 17.11 -1.76 16.51
C ASP A 74 15.91 -2.72 16.49
N GLU A 75 14.80 -2.31 15.88
CA GLU A 75 13.59 -3.13 15.74
C GLU A 75 13.56 -3.92 14.42
N ASP A 76 14.38 -3.57 13.43
CA ASP A 76 14.38 -4.18 12.11
C ASP A 76 14.85 -5.65 12.10
N ASN A 77 13.88 -6.54 12.26
CA ASN A 77 14.05 -7.98 12.26
C ASN A 77 13.02 -8.68 11.36
N TYR A 78 13.25 -9.97 11.11
CA TYR A 78 12.41 -10.77 10.21
C TYR A 78 10.93 -10.82 10.64
N ALA A 79 10.67 -10.93 11.95
CA ALA A 79 9.30 -11.02 12.46
C ALA A 79 8.52 -9.71 12.23
N LEU A 80 9.16 -8.55 12.43
CA LEU A 80 8.56 -7.25 12.14
C LEU A 80 8.26 -7.08 10.64
N ARG A 81 9.21 -7.44 9.77
CA ARG A 81 8.99 -7.41 8.31
C ARG A 81 7.86 -8.34 7.86
N LEU A 82 7.75 -9.51 8.50
CA LEU A 82 6.66 -10.44 8.24
C LEU A 82 5.32 -9.84 8.67
N GLN A 83 5.23 -9.25 9.86
CA GLN A 83 4.02 -8.58 10.34
C GLN A 83 3.59 -7.46 9.38
N ILE A 84 4.52 -6.60 8.95
CA ILE A 84 4.26 -5.55 7.95
C ILE A 84 3.69 -6.14 6.66
N SER A 85 4.32 -7.21 6.15
CA SER A 85 3.91 -7.87 4.90
C SER A 85 2.50 -8.46 5.01
N GLU A 86 2.19 -9.13 6.13
CA GLU A 86 0.86 -9.68 6.41
C GLU A 86 -0.19 -8.57 6.54
N THR A 87 0.13 -7.46 7.20
CA THR A 87 -0.76 -6.30 7.30
C THR A 87 -1.08 -5.71 5.93
N ILE A 88 -0.07 -5.51 5.08
CA ILE A 88 -0.25 -5.03 3.71
C ILE A 88 -1.12 -6.00 2.91
N GLU A 89 -0.79 -7.30 2.93
CA GLU A 89 -1.52 -8.29 2.14
C GLU A 89 -2.98 -8.41 2.58
N ALA A 90 -3.25 -8.46 3.89
CA ALA A 90 -4.60 -8.49 4.43
C ALA A 90 -5.42 -7.25 4.00
N HIS A 91 -4.80 -6.07 4.03
CA HIS A 91 -5.44 -4.83 3.60
C HIS A 91 -5.75 -4.85 2.10
N LEU A 92 -4.80 -5.29 1.25
CA LEU A 92 -5.02 -5.40 -0.19
C LEU A 92 -6.13 -6.40 -0.54
N GLN A 93 -6.21 -7.53 0.17
CA GLN A 93 -7.29 -8.50 0.00
C GLN A 93 -8.66 -7.93 0.35
N TRP A 94 -8.73 -7.06 1.37
CA TRP A 94 -9.96 -6.34 1.71
C TRP A 94 -10.33 -5.34 0.61
N CYS A 95 -9.38 -4.53 0.12
CA CYS A 95 -9.59 -3.58 -0.97
C CYS A 95 -10.15 -4.25 -2.24
N ALA A 96 -9.64 -5.44 -2.57
CA ALA A 96 -10.08 -6.21 -3.73
C ALA A 96 -11.54 -6.69 -3.63
N LYS A 97 -12.07 -6.87 -2.42
CA LYS A 97 -13.45 -7.33 -2.17
C LYS A 97 -14.48 -6.20 -2.19
N LEU A 98 -14.03 -4.94 -2.08
CA LEU A 98 -14.95 -3.81 -2.07
C LEU A 98 -15.65 -3.65 -3.42
N PRO A 99 -16.95 -3.31 -3.43
CA PRO A 99 -17.68 -3.05 -4.66
C PRO A 99 -16.99 -1.92 -5.43
N LYS A 100 -16.59 -2.22 -6.66
CA LYS A 100 -15.92 -1.25 -7.53
C LYS A 100 -16.96 -0.36 -8.18
N VAL A 101 -16.71 0.94 -8.22
CA VAL A 101 -17.59 1.89 -8.91
C VAL A 101 -17.58 1.54 -10.41
N ASP A 102 -18.74 1.58 -11.08
CA ASP A 102 -18.91 1.10 -12.46
C ASP A 102 -17.88 1.68 -13.46
N HIS A 103 -17.45 2.93 -13.28
CA HIS A 103 -16.43 3.55 -14.13
C HIS A 103 -15.03 2.90 -14.00
N VAL A 104 -14.71 2.29 -12.86
CA VAL A 104 -13.48 1.50 -12.66
C VAL A 104 -13.59 0.18 -13.41
N VAL A 105 -14.75 -0.47 -13.35
CA VAL A 105 -15.03 -1.72 -14.08
C VAL A 105 -14.95 -1.48 -15.59
N GLU A 106 -15.51 -0.37 -16.08
CA GLU A 106 -15.47 0.05 -17.48
C GLU A 106 -14.03 0.32 -17.95
N ARG A 107 -13.22 1.04 -17.15
CA ARG A 107 -11.80 1.30 -17.45
C ARG A 107 -10.96 0.03 -17.50
N ARG A 108 -11.20 -0.92 -16.60
CA ARG A 108 -10.49 -2.22 -16.59
C ARG A 108 -10.85 -3.07 -17.80
N ARG A 109 -12.15 -3.13 -18.15
CA ARG A 109 -12.61 -3.80 -19.38
C ARG A 109 -11.97 -3.21 -20.63
N ARG A 110 -11.90 -1.88 -20.73
CA ARG A 110 -11.30 -1.19 -21.88
C ARG A 110 -9.80 -1.50 -22.03
N ARG A 111 -9.04 -1.50 -20.93
CA ARG A 111 -7.61 -1.88 -20.95
C ARG A 111 -7.38 -3.35 -21.31
N ALA A 112 -8.22 -4.26 -20.83
CA ALA A 112 -8.12 -5.69 -21.18
C ALA A 112 -8.35 -5.93 -22.68
N LEU A 113 -9.27 -5.18 -23.29
CA LEU A 113 -9.52 -5.25 -24.74
C LEU A 113 -8.36 -4.68 -25.57
N GLU A 114 -7.67 -3.64 -25.08
CA GLU A 114 -6.51 -3.04 -25.75
C GLU A 114 -5.26 -3.93 -25.69
N GLN A 115 -5.09 -4.72 -24.62
CA GLN A 115 -3.96 -5.67 -24.48
C GLN A 115 -4.20 -7.01 -25.21
N GLY A 116 -5.45 -7.39 -25.46
CA GLY A 116 -5.82 -8.62 -26.18
C GLY A 116 -5.92 -8.48 -27.71
N GLY A 117 -5.84 -7.26 -28.24
CA GLY A 117 -6.02 -6.96 -29.67
C GLY A 117 -4.76 -7.06 -30.54
N GLY A 118 -3.60 -7.40 -29.97
CA GLY A 118 -2.36 -7.61 -30.69
C GLY A 118 -2.17 -9.07 -31.12
N LYS A 119 -2.84 -9.47 -32.20
CA LYS A 119 -2.46 -10.64 -33.01
C LYS A 119 -2.35 -10.23 -34.47
#